data_AF-A0A1H4QUF5-F1
#
_entry.id   AF-A0A1H4QUF5-F1
#
_cell.length_a   1.000
_cell.length_b   1.000
_cell.length_c   1.000
_cell.angle_alpha   90.00
_cell.angle_beta   90.00
_cell.angle_gamma   90.00
#
_symmetry.space_group_name_H-M   'P 1'
#
loop_
_entity.id
_entity.type
_entity.pdbx_description
1 polymer ?
#
loop_
_entity_poly.entity_id
_entity_poly.type
_entity_poly.pdbx_seq_one_letter_code
_entity_poly.pdbx_strand_id
1 'polypeptide(L)' 'MAKIVLTLEDRRDESGAPTVTLDLSGVPTGAAHRSAACSISQMLWGMASCEQLLGELPAYRRQPSNSTIH' A
#
# COMPACT_ATOMS: atom_id res chain seq x y z
N MET A 1 16.78 10.24 13.61
CA MET A 1 15.75 9.19 13.77
C MET A 1 14.66 9.46 12.74
N ALA A 2 14.33 8.50 11.89
CA ALA A 2 13.26 8.67 10.91
C ALA A 2 11.93 8.27 11.54
N LYS A 3 10.89 9.06 11.29
CA LYS A 3 9.51 8.79 11.69
C LYS A 3 8.65 8.82 10.44
N ILE A 4 7.80 7.82 10.27
CA ILE A 4 6.85 7.74 9.17
C ILE A 4 5.47 7.55 9.79
N VAL A 5 4.50 8.36 9.38
CA VAL A 5 3.12 8.25 9.83
C VAL A 5 2.25 7.89 8.64
N LEU A 6 1.54 6.76 8.78
CA LEU A 6 0.53 6.29 7.84
C LEU A 6 -0.84 6.58 8.45
N THR A 7 -1.64 7.39 7.77
CA THR A 7 -3.02 7.67 8.16
C THR A 7 -3.96 7.03 7.17
N LEU A 8 -4.82 6.14 7.68
CA LEU A 8 -5.88 5.49 6.92
C LEU A 8 -7.21 6.12 7.32
N GLU A 9 -7.88 6.75 6.38
CA GLU A 9 -9.20 7.32 6.58
C GLU A 9 -10.20 6.53 5.72
N ASP A 10 -11.28 6.05 6.32
CA ASP A 10 -12.43 5.49 5.58
C ASP A 10 -13.27 6.59 4.92
N ARG A 11 -12.65 7.73 4.64
CA ARG A 11 -13.18 8.72 3.71
C ARG A 11 -12.87 8.22 2.31
N ARG A 12 -13.91 7.92 1.56
CA ARG A 12 -13.78 7.44 0.19
C ARG A 12 -13.63 8.61 -0.78
N ASP A 13 -12.72 8.48 -1.74
CA ASP A 13 -12.64 9.41 -2.87
C ASP A 13 -13.77 9.14 -3.88
N GLU A 14 -13.79 9.87 -5.00
CA GLU A 14 -14.81 9.71 -6.04
C GLU A 14 -14.82 8.31 -6.67
N SER A 15 -13.74 7.52 -6.51
CA SER A 15 -13.64 6.13 -6.97
C SER A 15 -14.15 5.12 -5.95
N GLY A 16 -14.49 5.56 -4.73
CA GLY A 16 -14.89 4.69 -3.63
C GLY A 16 -13.72 4.10 -2.84
N ALA A 17 -12.48 4.50 -3.13
CA ALA A 17 -11.28 3.99 -2.48
C ALA A 17 -11.00 4.76 -1.16
N PRO A 18 -10.53 4.09 -0.10
CA PRO A 18 -10.17 4.75 1.15
C PRO A 18 -8.99 5.71 0.94
N THR A 19 -9.00 6.82 1.66
CA THR A 19 -7.93 7.81 1.57
C THR A 19 -6.75 7.38 2.44
N VAL A 20 -5.56 7.31 1.84
CA VAL A 20 -4.30 7.00 2.54
C VAL A 20 -3.37 8.19 2.45
N THR A 21 -2.93 8.70 3.59
CA THR A 21 -1.96 9.80 3.67
C THR A 21 -0.66 9.31 4.29
N LEU A 22 0.47 9.75 3.72
CA LEU A 22 1.81 9.41 4.18
C LEU A 22 2.58 10.67 4.56
N ASP A 23 2.96 10.78 5.83
CA ASP A 23 3.86 11.82 6.31
C ASP A 23 5.29 11.25 6.44
N LEU A 24 6.20 11.82 5.66
CA LEU A 24 7.63 11.49 5.63
C LEU A 24 8.50 12.62 6.23
N SER A 25 7.90 13.54 6.98
CA SER A 25 8.62 14.63 7.62
C SER A 25 9.76 14.11 8.50
N GLY A 26 10.97 14.65 8.26
CA GLY A 26 12.17 14.23 8.98
C GLY A 26 12.77 12.88 8.54
N VAL A 27 12.24 12.23 7.50
CA VAL A 27 12.91 11.10 6.85
C VAL A 27 14.06 11.64 5.98
N PRO A 28 15.32 11.20 6.19
CA PRO A 28 16.43 11.66 5.37
C PRO A 28 16.24 11.22 3.91
N THR A 29 16.27 12.19 3.00
CA THR A 29 16.17 11.95 1.55
C THR A 29 17.56 11.64 0.99
N GLY A 30 17.78 10.40 0.55
CA GLY A 30 19.04 9.96 -0.08
C GLY A 30 19.37 8.49 0.17
N ALA A 31 20.04 7.85 -0.79
CA ALA A 31 20.35 6.42 -0.74
C ALA A 31 21.27 6.02 0.44
N ALA A 32 22.07 6.95 0.94
CA ALA A 32 23.10 6.65 1.92
C ALA A 32 22.56 6.23 3.29
N HIS A 33 21.38 6.70 3.72
CA HIS A 33 20.84 6.47 5.07
C HIS A 33 19.35 6.10 5.03
N ARG A 34 19.01 5.00 4.33
CA ARG A 34 17.67 4.42 4.45
C ARG A 34 17.50 3.84 5.86
N SER A 35 16.62 4.47 6.64
CA SER A 35 16.20 3.92 7.92
C SER A 35 15.35 2.66 7.72
N ALA A 36 15.30 1.79 8.72
CA ALA A 36 14.43 0.61 8.72
C ALA A 36 12.95 0.98 8.48
N ALA A 37 12.48 2.09 9.06
CA ALA A 37 11.13 2.61 8.82
C ALA A 37 10.86 2.89 7.34
N CYS A 38 11.84 3.49 6.64
CA CYS A 38 11.75 3.79 5.21
C CYS A 38 11.77 2.52 4.33
N SER A 39 12.52 1.49 4.75
CA SER A 39 12.51 0.19 4.07
C SER A 39 11.16 -0.51 4.23
N ILE A 40 10.59 -0.49 5.44
CA ILE A 40 9.27 -1.07 5.73
C ILE A 40 8.18 -0.34 4.92
N SER A 41 8.18 0.99 4.91
CA SER A 41 7.17 1.76 4.17
C SER A 41 7.23 1.46 2.66
N GLN A 42 8.43 1.35 2.07
CA GLN A 42 8.57 0.98 0.66
C GLN A 42 8.08 -0.44 0.38
N MET A 43 8.33 -1.39 1.28
CA MET A 43 7.85 -2.76 1.14
C MET A 43 6.32 -2.83 1.17
N LEU A 44 5.67 -2.11 2.08
CA LEU A 44 4.20 -2.03 2.16
C LEU A 44 3.59 -1.49 0.85
N TRP A 45 4.15 -0.42 0.29
CA TRP A 45 3.72 0.12 -0.99
C TRP A 45 3.98 -0.83 -2.16
N GLY A 46 5.13 -1.52 -2.14
CA GLY A 46 5.44 -2.54 -3.12
C GLY A 46 4.43 -3.69 -3.11
N MET A 47 4.03 -4.16 -1.93
CA MET A 47 3.00 -5.21 -1.80
C MET A 47 1.64 -4.75 -2.31
N ALA A 48 1.18 -3.54 -1.94
CA ALA A 48 -0.08 -2.99 -2.44
C ALA A 48 -0.09 -2.83 -3.98
N SER A 49 1.04 -2.39 -4.55
CA SER A 49 1.21 -2.27 -6.00
C SER A 49 1.18 -3.64 -6.69
N CYS A 50 1.80 -4.65 -6.09
CA CYS A 50 1.74 -6.02 -6.59
C CYS A 50 0.32 -6.58 -6.56
N GLU A 51 -0.45 -6.36 -5.50
CA GLU A 51 -1.86 -6.78 -5.45
C GLU A 51 -2.70 -6.11 -6.54
N GLN A 52 -2.50 -4.81 -6.77
CA GLN A 52 -3.17 -4.09 -7.84
C GLN A 52 -2.82 -4.70 -9.22
N LEU A 53 -1.52 -4.87 -9.50
CA LEU A 53 -1.05 -5.47 -10.76
C LEU A 53 -1.56 -6.90 -10.95
N LEU A 54 -1.57 -7.71 -9.90
CA LEU A 54 -2.11 -9.07 -9.92
C LEU A 54 -3.63 -9.07 -10.14
N GLY A 55 -4.34 -8.11 -9.56
CA GLY A 55 -5.78 -7.92 -9.77
C GLY A 55 -6.15 -7.56 -11.20
N GLU A 56 -5.28 -6.84 -11.91
CA GLU A 56 -5.49 -6.49 -13.32
C GLU A 56 -5.26 -7.66 -14.29
N LEU A 57 -4.51 -8.70 -13.86
CA LEU A 57 -4.22 -9.86 -14.69
C LEU A 57 -5.51 -10.62 -15.07
N PRO A 58 -5.70 -11.00 -16.35
CA PRO A 58 -6.89 -11.70 -16.82
C PRO A 58 -7.19 -13.03 -16.10
N ALA A 59 -6.15 -13.69 -15.56
CA ALA A 59 -6.29 -14.94 -14.83
C ALA A 59 -6.96 -14.77 -13.46
N TYR A 60 -6.70 -13.67 -12.74
CA TYR A 60 -7.32 -13.37 -11.45
C TYR A 60 -8.81 -13.05 -11.61
N ARG A 61 -9.18 -12.27 -12.64
CA ARG A 61 -10.58 -11.99 -13.00
C ARG A 61 -11.41 -13.23 -13.36
N ARG A 62 -10.76 -14.31 -13.80
CA ARG A 62 -11.41 -15.57 -14.18
C ARG A 62 -11.48 -16.58 -13.04
N GLN A 63 -10.87 -16.30 -11.90
CA GLN A 63 -10.93 -17.19 -10.76
C GLN A 63 -12.35 -17.08 -10.15
N PRO A 64 -13.16 -18.16 -10.16
CA PRO A 64 -14.44 -18.14 -9.49
C PRO A 64 -14.16 -17.84 -8.02
N SER A 65 -14.85 -16.85 -7.46
CA SER A 65 -14.81 -16.60 -6.03
C SER A 65 -15.22 -17.89 -5.33
N ASN A 66 -14.25 -18.58 -4.72
CA ASN A 66 -14.53 -19.68 -3.82
C ASN A 66 -15.26 -19.09 -2.61
N SER A 67 -16.57 -18.96 -2.75
CA SER A 67 -17.46 -18.77 -1.62
C SER A 67 -17.61 -20.14 -0.98
N THR A 68 -17.04 -20.28 0.21
CA THR A 68 -17.38 -21.41 1.07
C THR A 68 -18.82 -21.20 1.50
N ILE A 69 -19.74 -22.00 0.96
CA ILE A 69 -21.13 -22.05 1.42
C ILE A 69 -21.10 -22.73 2.80
N HIS A 70 -21.59 -22.02 3.83
CA HIS A 70 -21.74 -22.53 5.19
C HIS A 70 -22.86 -23.57 5.29
#